data_AF-A0A8I0AFY8-F1
#
_entry.id   AF-A0A8I0AFY8-F1
#
_cell.length_a   1.000
_cell.length_b   1.000
_cell.length_c   1.000
_cell.angle_alpha   90.00
_cell.angle_beta   90.00
_cell.angle_gamma   90.00
#
_symmetry.space_group_name_H-M   'P 1'
#
loop_
_entity.id
_entity.type
_entity.pdbx_description
1 polymer ?
#
loop_
_entity_poly.entity_id
_entity_poly.type
_entity_poly.pdbx_seq_one_letter_code
_entity_poly.pdbx_strand_id
1 'polypeptide(L)'
;MINGRNRIKAFLLDEINRKAGSGEIEGEMRSWSDAKQLKCLPYGETRQIYKYTVAPEREDIVGAKIANANWGCLVELTFVGKNRVQDIEVISDIFADQIEL
;
A
#
# COMPACT_ATOMS: atom_id res chain seq x y z
N MET A 1 -10.85 -4.59 -7.10
CA MET A 1 -10.69 -6.06 -7.16
C MET A 1 -9.39 -6.34 -7.89
N ILE A 2 -8.44 -7.02 -7.25
CA ILE A 2 -7.20 -7.43 -7.92
C ILE A 2 -7.56 -8.70 -8.72
N ASN A 3 -7.64 -8.57 -10.05
CA ASN A 3 -8.06 -9.65 -10.97
C ASN A 3 -6.98 -10.75 -11.07
N GLY A 4 -6.83 -11.58 -10.02
CA GLY A 4 -5.91 -12.73 -10.00
C GLY A 4 -4.41 -12.39 -10.16
N ARG A 5 -4.06 -11.10 -10.24
CA ARG A 5 -2.68 -10.63 -10.32
C ARG A 5 -2.10 -10.57 -8.92
N ASN A 6 -1.03 -11.30 -8.66
CA ASN A 6 -0.33 -11.18 -7.37
C ASN A 6 0.54 -9.93 -7.29
N ARG A 7 0.52 -9.08 -8.32
CA ARG A 7 1.33 -7.85 -8.39
C ARG A 7 0.55 -6.73 -9.05
N ILE A 8 0.73 -5.50 -8.55
CA ILE A 8 0.23 -4.29 -9.20
C ILE A 8 1.32 -3.22 -9.19
N LYS A 9 1.34 -2.36 -10.21
CA LYS A 9 2.14 -1.14 -10.22
C LYS A 9 1.27 0.02 -9.78
N ALA A 10 1.79 0.89 -8.92
CA ALA A 10 1.03 2.01 -8.40
C ALA A 10 1.95 3.15 -7.98
N PHE A 11 1.42 4.36 -7.93
CA PHE A 11 2.10 5.47 -7.26
C PHE A 11 1.81 5.41 -5.77
N LEU A 12 2.86 5.41 -4.95
CA LEU A 12 2.74 5.46 -3.49
C LEU A 12 2.39 6.88 -3.06
N LEU A 13 1.27 7.06 -2.37
CA LEU A 13 0.79 8.38 -1.97
C LEU A 13 0.95 8.67 -0.48
N ASP A 14 0.85 7.63 0.36
CA ASP A 14 0.84 7.76 1.81
C ASP A 14 1.05 6.39 2.48
N GLU A 15 1.58 6.40 3.69
CA GLU A 15 1.70 5.25 4.59
C GLU A 15 0.98 5.56 5.91
N ILE A 16 0.03 4.71 6.30
CA ILE A 16 -0.91 5.03 7.39
C ILE A 16 -1.00 3.88 8.37
N ASN A 17 -0.93 4.22 9.65
CA ASN A 17 -1.31 3.33 10.74
C ASN A 17 -2.80 3.50 11.02
N ARG A 18 -3.61 2.57 10.52
CA ARG A 18 -5.06 2.57 10.76
C ARG A 18 -5.34 1.89 12.10
N LYS A 19 -6.06 2.59 12.97
CA LYS A 19 -6.50 2.06 14.26
C LYS A 19 -7.59 0.98 14.14
N ALA A 20 -7.59 0.05 15.08
CA ALA A 20 -8.65 -0.92 15.29
C ALA A 20 -10.00 -0.21 15.48
N GLY A 21 -11.06 -0.86 15.05
CA GLY A 21 -12.40 -0.30 15.12
C GLY A 21 -13.44 -1.24 14.55
N SER A 22 -14.68 -0.78 14.55
CA SER A 22 -15.79 -1.46 13.93
C SER A 22 -16.75 -0.45 13.30
N GLY A 23 -17.51 -0.90 12.32
CA GLY A 23 -18.51 -0.09 11.65
C GLY A 23 -19.34 -0.93 10.68
N GLU A 24 -20.46 -0.37 10.28
CA GLU A 24 -21.33 -0.96 9.27
C GLU A 24 -20.73 -0.72 7.87
N ILE A 25 -20.45 -1.81 7.15
CA ILE A 25 -19.91 -1.81 5.79
C ILE A 25 -20.81 -2.71 4.96
N GLU A 26 -21.43 -2.16 3.92
CA GLU A 26 -22.35 -2.90 3.03
C GLU A 26 -23.55 -3.50 3.78
N GLY A 27 -24.03 -2.84 4.84
CA GLY A 27 -25.15 -3.32 5.66
C GLY A 27 -24.77 -4.34 6.73
N GLU A 28 -23.48 -4.70 6.84
CA GLU A 28 -22.98 -5.66 7.82
C GLU A 28 -22.03 -4.97 8.82
N MET A 29 -22.20 -5.28 10.10
CA MET A 29 -21.22 -4.87 11.11
C MET A 29 -19.91 -5.63 10.90
N ARG A 30 -18.84 -4.90 10.59
CA ARG A 30 -17.49 -5.43 10.43
C ARG A 30 -16.56 -4.81 11.47
N SER A 31 -15.73 -5.63 12.10
CA SER A 31 -14.65 -5.20 12.97
C SER A 31 -13.31 -5.43 12.30
N TRP A 32 -12.32 -4.64 12.68
CA TRP A 32 -10.96 -4.75 12.17
C TRP A 32 -9.93 -4.39 13.24
N SER A 33 -8.76 -5.02 13.14
CA SER A 33 -7.61 -4.73 13.99
C SER A 33 -6.82 -3.53 13.50
N ASP A 34 -5.90 -3.05 14.33
CA ASP A 34 -4.82 -2.16 13.90
C ASP A 34 -4.10 -2.77 12.70
N ALA A 35 -3.74 -1.95 11.72
CA ALA A 35 -2.98 -2.41 10.58
C ALA A 35 -2.29 -1.24 9.87
N LYS A 36 -1.11 -1.53 9.32
CA LYS A 36 -0.42 -0.65 8.38
C LYS A 36 -1.07 -0.72 7.00
N GLN A 37 -1.27 0.45 6.39
CA GLN A 37 -1.88 0.59 5.07
C GLN A 37 -1.07 1.50 4.16
N LEU A 38 -1.02 1.14 2.89
CA LEU A 38 -0.47 1.98 1.83
C LEU A 38 -1.63 2.61 1.05
N LYS A 39 -1.65 3.94 0.91
CA LYS A 39 -2.51 4.59 -0.09
C LYS A 39 -1.77 4.62 -1.41
N CYS A 40 -2.38 4.06 -2.45
CA CYS A 40 -1.78 4.05 -3.76
C CYS A 40 -2.78 4.39 -4.86
N LEU A 41 -2.27 4.98 -5.94
CA LEU A 41 -2.98 5.17 -7.20
C LEU A 41 -2.49 4.12 -8.21
N PRO A 42 -3.30 3.13 -8.60
CA PRO A 42 -2.88 2.10 -9.55
C PRO A 42 -2.47 2.68 -10.89
N TYR A 43 -1.27 2.32 -11.36
CA TYR A 43 -0.72 2.81 -12.60
C TYR A 43 -1.39 2.10 -13.79
N GLY A 44 -2.00 2.88 -14.69
CA GLY A 44 -2.57 2.38 -15.95
C GLY A 44 -3.89 1.60 -15.83
N GLU A 45 -4.46 1.47 -14.63
CA GLU A 45 -5.72 0.72 -14.43
C GLU A 45 -6.92 1.63 -14.14
N THR A 46 -6.80 2.58 -13.22
CA THR A 46 -7.91 3.43 -12.77
C THR A 46 -7.40 4.73 -12.15
N ARG A 47 -8.26 5.74 -12.06
CA ARG A 47 -7.97 7.02 -11.39
C ARG A 47 -8.37 7.01 -9.90
N GLN A 48 -8.85 5.88 -9.39
CA GLN A 48 -9.26 5.74 -8.01
C GLN A 48 -8.08 5.40 -7.10
N ILE A 49 -8.01 6.07 -5.95
CA ILE A 49 -7.04 5.76 -4.88
C ILE A 49 -7.57 4.57 -4.07
N TYR A 50 -6.69 3.61 -3.80
CA TYR A 50 -6.99 2.47 -2.94
C TYR A 50 -6.10 2.45 -1.71
N LYS A 51 -6.61 1.82 -0.66
CA LYS A 51 -5.85 1.50 0.55
C LYS A 51 -5.54 0.01 0.53
N TYR A 52 -4.27 -0.34 0.53
CA TYR A 52 -3.81 -1.72 0.57
C TYR A 52 -3.24 -2.01 1.95
N THR A 53 -3.80 -3.00 2.63
CA THR A 53 -3.34 -3.38 3.98
C THR A 53 -2.11 -4.27 3.87
N VAL A 54 -1.06 -3.93 4.61
CA VAL A 54 0.15 -4.73 4.70
C VAL A 54 -0.13 -5.99 5.54
N ALA A 55 0.55 -7.09 5.22
CA ALA A 55 0.53 -8.27 6.06
C ALA A 55 1.25 -7.96 7.39
N PRO A 56 0.66 -8.26 8.56
CA PRO A 56 1.24 -7.86 9.85
C PRO A 56 2.70 -8.29 10.03
N GLU A 57 3.05 -9.48 9.57
CA GLU A 57 4.40 -10.05 9.63
C GLU A 57 5.41 -9.41 8.66
N ARG A 58 4.96 -8.47 7.81
CA ARG A 58 5.76 -7.79 6.79
C ARG A 58 5.85 -6.28 6.97
N GLU A 59 5.20 -5.70 7.99
CA GLU A 59 5.10 -4.25 8.16
C GLU A 59 6.47 -3.56 8.26
N ASP A 60 7.43 -4.18 8.96
CA ASP A 60 8.80 -3.69 9.10
C ASP A 60 9.58 -3.75 7.79
N ILE A 61 9.50 -4.88 7.08
CA ILE A 61 10.20 -5.08 5.80
C ILE A 61 9.67 -4.10 4.75
N VAL A 62 8.35 -3.99 4.62
CA VAL A 62 7.71 -3.06 3.69
C VAL A 62 8.05 -1.63 4.06
N GLY A 63 7.99 -1.27 5.35
CA GLY A 63 8.35 0.06 5.83
C GLY A 63 9.79 0.43 5.51
N ALA A 64 10.74 -0.47 5.77
CA ALA A 64 12.15 -0.23 5.48
C ALA A 64 12.41 0.05 3.99
N LYS A 65 11.70 -0.64 3.09
CA LYS A 65 11.86 -0.47 1.64
C LYS A 65 11.34 0.87 1.11
N ILE A 66 10.41 1.52 1.80
CA ILE A 66 9.86 2.83 1.41
C ILE A 66 10.29 3.98 2.32
N ALA A 67 11.08 3.71 3.36
CA ALA A 67 11.51 4.72 4.33
C ALA A 67 12.25 5.91 3.69
N ASN A 68 12.97 5.67 2.60
CA ASN A 68 13.71 6.69 1.85
C ASN A 68 13.07 7.02 0.50
N ALA A 69 11.89 6.48 0.21
CA ALA A 69 11.19 6.75 -1.04
C ALA A 69 10.32 8.00 -0.90
N ASN A 70 10.33 8.86 -1.92
CA ASN A 70 9.47 10.02 -1.96
C ASN A 70 8.02 9.62 -2.28
N TRP A 71 7.08 10.42 -1.79
CA TRP A 71 5.69 10.32 -2.22
C TRP A 71 5.57 10.59 -3.72
N GLY A 72 4.71 9.83 -4.38
CA GLY A 72 4.55 9.83 -5.82
C GLY A 72 5.53 8.93 -6.57
N CYS A 73 6.44 8.22 -5.88
CA CYS A 73 7.27 7.21 -6.53
C CYS A 73 6.42 6.07 -7.10
N LEU A 74 6.87 5.49 -8.21
CA LEU A 74 6.27 4.33 -8.82
C LEU A 74 6.79 3.08 -8.10
N VAL A 75 5.86 2.28 -7.57
CA VAL A 75 6.16 1.04 -6.85
C VAL A 75 5.46 -0.17 -7.48
N GLU A 76 6.02 -1.36 -7.28
CA GLU A 76 5.34 -2.63 -7.49
C GLU A 76 4.96 -3.23 -6.14
N LEU A 77 3.66 -3.46 -5.91
CA LEU A 77 3.18 -4.17 -4.73
C LEU A 77 3.02 -5.65 -5.07
N THR A 78 3.51 -6.52 -4.20
CA THR A 78 3.27 -7.97 -4.27
C THR A 78 2.28 -8.38 -3.19
N PHE A 79 1.30 -9.21 -3.56
CA PHE A 79 0.24 -9.69 -2.68
C PHE A 79 0.32 -11.21 -2.48
N VAL A 80 -0.08 -11.67 -1.28
CA VAL A 80 -0.43 -13.08 -1.03
C VAL A 80 -1.90 -13.16 -0.61
N GLY A 81 -2.62 -14.13 -1.19
CA GLY A 81 -4.05 -14.22 -1.02
C GLY A 81 -4.77 -13.04 -1.68
N LYS A 82 -5.96 -12.69 -1.18
CA LYS A 82 -6.85 -11.78 -1.91
C LYS A 82 -6.48 -10.29 -1.79
N ASN A 83 -5.88 -9.81 -0.70
CA ASN A 83 -5.77 -8.36 -0.45
C ASN A 83 -4.63 -7.90 0.51
N ARG A 84 -3.61 -8.72 0.79
CA ARG A 84 -2.54 -8.35 1.74
C ARG A 84 -1.22 -8.12 1.01
N VAL A 85 -0.64 -6.93 1.18
CA VAL A 85 0.69 -6.59 0.65
C VAL A 85 1.73 -7.34 1.46
N GLN A 86 2.57 -8.11 0.78
CA GLN A 86 3.65 -8.90 1.37
C GLN A 86 5.02 -8.31 1.08
N ASP A 87 5.13 -7.60 -0.03
CA ASP A 87 6.35 -6.93 -0.43
C ASP A 87 6.03 -5.70 -1.29
N ILE A 88 6.99 -4.79 -1.33
CA ILE A 88 6.96 -3.57 -2.13
C ILE A 88 8.32 -3.40 -2.79
N GLU A 89 8.36 -2.92 -4.02
CA GLU A 89 9.61 -2.56 -4.69
C GLU A 89 9.47 -1.18 -5.31
N VAL A 90 10.45 -0.30 -5.08
CA VAL A 90 10.48 1.03 -5.71
C VAL A 90 11.06 0.88 -7.11
N ILE A 91 10.21 1.10 -8.14
CA ILE A 91 10.62 1.00 -9.54
C ILE A 91 11.29 2.30 -9.99
N SER A 92 10.71 3.43 -9.62
CA SER A 92 11.21 4.74 -10.02
C SER A 92 10.79 5.79 -9.00
N ASP A 93 11.78 6.52 -8.50
CA ASP A 93 11.59 7.70 -7.69
C ASP A 93 12.37 8.85 -8.33
N ILE A 94 11.65 9.73 -9.01
CA ILE A 94 12.24 10.84 -9.77
C ILE A 94 12.86 11.93 -8.88
N PHE A 95 12.58 11.87 -7.57
CA PHE A 95 13.07 12.83 -6.58
C PHE A 95 14.08 12.19 -5.61
N ALA A 96 14.53 10.95 -5.86
CA ALA A 96 15.46 10.23 -5.00
C ALA A 96 16.75 11.03 -4.72
N ASP A 97 17.27 11.74 -5.72
CA ASP A 97 18.50 12.52 -5.63
C ASP A 97 18.29 13.95 -5.08
N GLN A 98 17.05 14.34 -4.73
CA GLN A 98 16.73 15.70 -4.26
C GLN A 98 16.62 15.82 -2.74
N ILE A 99 16.86 14.73 -2.01
CA ILE A 99 16.91 14.75 -0.53
C ILE A 99 18.33 15.15 -0.08
N GLU A 100 18.73 16.39 -0.37
CA GLU A 100 19.76 17.05 0.44
C GLU A 100 19.01 17.90 1.48
N LEU A 101 18.93 17.41 2.72
CA LEU A 101 18.49 18.17 3.89
C LEU A 101 19.70 18.64 4.70
#